data_AF-A0A6P0C797-F1
#
_entry.id   AF-A0A6P0C797-F1
#
_cell.length_a   1.000
_cell.length_b   1.000
_cell.length_c   1.000
_cell.angle_alpha   90.00
_cell.angle_beta   90.00
_cell.angle_gamma   90.00
#
_symmetry.space_group_name_H-M   'P 1'
#
loop_
_entity.id
_entity.type
_entity.pdbx_description
1 polymer ?
#
loop_
_entity_poly.entity_id
_entity_poly.type
_entity_poly.pdbx_seq_one_letter_code
_entity_poly.pdbx_strand_id
1 'polypeptide(L)'
;MHRVIIEMGMGNDLHGMDYTKAAARAIEDAFRHSSLPIFAVTGLKHDEMLVQVTVGVQEPDKLDLEALTAKLPRGKATVTAVQGGLNVPSGDETIVIAQASVEAFLPPQSGWTLKS
;
A
#
# COMPACT_ATOMS: atom_id res chain seq x y z
N MET A 1 13.81 8.83 -9.59
CA MET A 1 13.46 7.94 -8.46
C MET A 1 13.56 6.51 -8.93
N HIS A 2 14.01 5.58 -8.09
CA HIS A 2 14.05 4.15 -8.38
C HIS A 2 13.19 3.37 -7.40
N ARG A 3 12.41 2.42 -7.89
CA ARG A 3 11.62 1.52 -7.07
C ARG A 3 12.58 0.57 -6.35
N VAL A 4 12.42 0.46 -5.04
CA VAL A 4 13.26 -0.38 -4.18
C VAL A 4 12.57 -1.69 -3.85
N ILE A 5 11.26 -1.62 -3.56
CA ILE A 5 10.45 -2.77 -3.18
C ILE A 5 8.99 -2.56 -3.59
N ILE A 6 8.29 -3.68 -3.77
CA ILE A 6 6.83 -3.76 -3.87
C ILE A 6 6.38 -4.70 -2.76
N GLU A 7 5.55 -4.20 -1.87
CA GLU A 7 4.90 -4.97 -0.82
C GLU A 7 3.42 -5.12 -1.18
N MET A 8 2.90 -6.35 -1.10
CA MET A 8 1.53 -6.66 -1.53
C MET A 8 0.76 -7.21 -0.35
N GLY A 9 -0.52 -6.85 -0.26
CA GLY A 9 -1.37 -7.26 0.85
C GLY A 9 -2.83 -7.43 0.46
N MET A 10 -3.56 -8.18 1.29
CA MET A 10 -4.99 -8.43 1.16
C MET A 10 -5.75 -7.92 2.37
N GLY A 11 -6.93 -7.37 2.13
CA GLY A 11 -7.86 -6.98 3.18
C GLY A 11 -9.28 -7.32 2.79
N ASN A 12 -10.14 -7.46 3.78
CA ASN A 12 -11.55 -7.75 3.55
C ASN A 12 -12.46 -6.92 4.46
N ASP A 13 -13.69 -6.75 4.02
CA ASP A 13 -14.81 -6.37 4.86
C ASP A 13 -15.89 -7.44 4.73
N LEU A 14 -16.15 -8.16 5.83
CA LEU A 14 -17.07 -9.29 5.83
C LEU A 14 -18.53 -8.85 5.89
N HIS A 15 -18.77 -7.66 6.46
CA HIS A 15 -20.10 -7.13 6.74
C HIS A 15 -20.06 -5.62 6.54
N GLY A 16 -20.85 -5.11 5.58
CA GLY A 16 -21.05 -3.67 5.39
C GLY A 16 -20.68 -3.13 4.03
N MET A 17 -20.06 -3.93 3.15
CA MET A 17 -19.61 -3.47 1.83
C MET A 17 -18.70 -2.23 1.93
N ASP A 18 -17.94 -2.13 3.02
CA ASP A 18 -17.04 -1.02 3.28
C ASP A 18 -15.70 -1.24 2.55
N TYR A 19 -15.66 -0.75 1.33
CA TYR A 19 -14.47 -0.78 0.48
C TYR A 19 -13.27 -0.11 1.13
N THR A 20 -13.46 1.02 1.82
CA THR A 20 -12.38 1.77 2.46
C THR A 20 -11.76 0.98 3.61
N LYS A 21 -12.58 0.30 4.41
CA LYS A 21 -12.10 -0.59 5.48
C LYS A 21 -11.35 -1.81 4.93
N ALA A 22 -11.87 -2.45 3.88
CA ALA A 22 -11.18 -3.55 3.21
C ALA A 22 -9.83 -3.09 2.64
N ALA A 23 -9.79 -1.93 1.96
CA ALA A 23 -8.57 -1.33 1.42
C ALA A 23 -7.55 -0.97 2.51
N ALA A 24 -8.00 -0.37 3.61
CA ALA A 24 -7.12 -0.04 4.73
C ALA A 24 -6.45 -1.28 5.31
N ARG A 25 -7.19 -2.38 5.44
CA ARG A 25 -6.66 -3.68 5.86
C ARG A 25 -5.65 -4.25 4.86
N ALA A 26 -5.90 -4.11 3.56
CA ALA A 26 -4.98 -4.58 2.52
C ALA A 26 -3.65 -3.81 2.53
N ILE A 27 -3.73 -2.50 2.68
CA ILE A 27 -2.56 -1.62 2.80
C ILE A 27 -1.77 -1.94 4.08
N GLU A 28 -2.47 -2.11 5.21
CA GLU A 28 -1.87 -2.48 6.49
C GLU A 28 -1.20 -3.87 6.45
N ASP A 29 -1.86 -4.85 5.82
CA ASP A 29 -1.29 -6.17 5.58
C ASP A 29 0.00 -6.07 4.76
N ALA A 30 0.02 -5.26 3.69
CA ALA A 30 1.19 -5.13 2.82
C ALA A 30 2.47 -4.73 3.55
N PHE A 31 2.44 -3.70 4.42
CA PHE A 31 3.67 -3.18 5.06
C PHE A 31 3.93 -3.72 6.48
N ARG A 32 3.09 -4.62 7.02
CA ARG A 32 3.26 -5.14 8.39
C ARG A 32 4.26 -6.30 8.51
N HIS A 33 4.56 -7.00 7.41
CA HIS A 33 5.40 -8.21 7.44
C HIS A 33 6.90 -7.92 7.32
N SER A 34 7.28 -6.70 6.95
CA SER A 34 8.67 -6.30 6.74
C SER A 34 9.05 -5.08 7.59
N SER A 35 10.34 -4.96 7.86
CA SER A 35 10.92 -3.69 8.33
C SER A 35 12.06 -3.31 7.40
N LEU A 36 12.09 -2.05 6.96
CA LEU A 36 13.11 -1.52 6.07
C LEU A 36 14.08 -0.63 6.87
N PRO A 37 15.20 -1.16 7.38
CA PRO A 37 16.22 -0.36 8.07
C PRO A 37 17.05 0.50 7.09
N ILE A 38 16.62 0.61 5.83
CA ILE A 38 17.36 1.24 4.74
C ILE A 38 17.76 2.70 5.03
N PHE A 39 16.95 3.44 5.79
CA PHE A 39 17.25 4.83 6.17
C PHE A 39 18.46 4.92 7.10
N ALA A 40 18.63 3.98 8.03
CA ALA A 40 19.78 3.94 8.92
C ALA A 40 21.08 3.59 8.17
N VAL A 41 20.98 2.85 7.07
CA VAL A 41 22.13 2.39 6.28
C VAL A 41 22.54 3.41 5.20
N THR A 42 21.56 4.06 4.57
CA THR A 42 21.79 5.00 3.45
C THR A 42 21.98 6.44 3.89
N GLY A 43 21.58 6.79 5.12
CA GLY A 43 21.60 8.17 5.62
C GLY A 43 20.50 9.06 5.02
N LEU A 44 19.61 8.49 4.19
CA LEU A 44 18.47 9.21 3.62
C LEU A 44 17.44 9.55 4.69
N LYS A 45 16.73 10.66 4.48
CA LYS A 45 15.58 11.03 5.28
C LYS A 45 14.33 10.32 4.79
N HIS A 46 13.38 10.12 5.72
CA HIS A 46 12.12 9.46 5.41
C HIS A 46 11.24 10.21 4.40
N ASP A 47 11.36 11.54 4.34
CA ASP A 47 10.61 12.41 3.42
C ASP A 47 11.16 12.42 1.98
N GLU A 48 12.32 11.80 1.75
CA GLU A 48 12.88 11.52 0.42
C GLU A 48 12.25 10.28 -0.22
N MET A 49 11.58 9.44 0.57
CA MET A 49 10.85 8.28 0.06
C MET A 49 9.52 8.71 -0.53
N LEU A 50 9.27 8.28 -1.77
CA LEU A 50 7.93 8.30 -2.36
C LEU A 50 7.28 6.95 -2.14
N VAL A 51 6.02 6.97 -1.72
CA VAL A 51 5.20 5.76 -1.55
C VAL A 51 4.03 5.85 -2.52
N GLN A 52 3.96 4.91 -3.45
CA GLN A 52 2.82 4.79 -4.36
C GLN A 52 2.02 3.57 -3.98
N VAL A 53 0.75 3.77 -3.66
CA VAL A 53 -0.17 2.70 -3.29
C VAL A 53 -1.22 2.57 -4.36
N THR A 54 -1.37 1.37 -4.92
CA THR A 54 -2.48 1.03 -5.81
C THR A 54 -3.40 0.03 -5.12
N VAL A 55 -4.68 0.36 -5.03
CA VAL A 55 -5.71 -0.50 -4.43
C VAL A 55 -6.67 -1.02 -5.50
N GLY A 56 -6.80 -2.35 -5.58
CA GLY A 56 -7.77 -3.04 -6.43
C GLY A 56 -9.02 -3.44 -5.66
N VAL A 57 -10.18 -2.92 -6.06
CA VAL A 57 -11.52 -3.28 -5.55
C VAL A 57 -12.56 -3.28 -6.67
N GLN A 58 -13.74 -3.89 -6.45
CA GLN A 58 -14.77 -3.96 -7.48
C GLN A 58 -15.38 -2.59 -7.83
N GLU A 59 -15.47 -1.68 -6.85
CA GLU A 59 -16.01 -0.32 -7.02
C GLU A 59 -15.01 0.74 -6.54
N PRO A 60 -14.02 1.11 -7.38
CA PRO A 60 -12.91 2.02 -7.00
C PRO A 60 -13.37 3.38 -6.49
N ASP A 61 -14.44 3.93 -7.08
CA ASP A 61 -14.97 5.26 -6.75
C ASP A 61 -15.61 5.33 -5.36
N LYS A 62 -15.82 4.18 -4.69
CA LYS A 62 -16.33 4.11 -3.31
C LYS A 62 -15.23 4.19 -2.26
N LEU A 63 -13.95 4.24 -2.66
CA LEU A 63 -12.83 4.39 -1.72
C LEU A 63 -12.64 5.84 -1.27
N ASP A 64 -12.46 6.03 0.03
CA ASP A 64 -11.97 7.28 0.59
C ASP A 64 -10.43 7.31 0.51
N LEU A 65 -9.92 7.85 -0.60
CA LEU A 65 -8.48 7.90 -0.87
C LEU A 65 -7.72 8.82 0.09
N GLU A 66 -8.38 9.87 0.60
CA GLU A 66 -7.77 10.79 1.56
C GLU A 66 -7.57 10.09 2.90
N ALA A 67 -8.59 9.38 3.39
CA ALA A 67 -8.49 8.58 4.62
C ALA A 67 -7.46 7.45 4.52
N LEU A 68 -7.34 6.81 3.35
CA LEU A 68 -6.31 5.79 3.10
C LEU A 68 -4.90 6.40 3.07
N THR A 69 -4.74 7.54 2.40
CA THR A 69 -3.44 8.23 2.31
C THR A 69 -2.96 8.69 3.70
N ALA A 70 -3.87 9.21 4.52
CA ALA A 70 -3.56 9.69 5.88
C ALA A 70 -3.07 8.59 6.84
N LYS A 71 -3.32 7.30 6.55
CA LYS A 71 -2.88 6.16 7.38
C LYS A 71 -1.46 5.69 7.09
N LEU A 72 -0.83 6.18 6.02
CA LEU A 72 0.50 5.72 5.63
C LEU A 72 1.57 6.34 6.53
N PRO A 73 2.48 5.54 7.09
CA PRO A 73 3.29 5.96 8.23
C PRO A 73 4.46 6.90 7.86
N ARG A 74 4.93 6.88 6.60
CA ARG A 74 6.20 7.52 6.19
C ARG A 74 6.18 7.92 4.72
N GLY A 75 7.03 8.90 4.38
CA GLY A 75 7.25 9.34 3.00
C GLY A 75 6.15 10.22 2.46
N LYS A 76 6.27 10.58 1.18
CA LYS A 76 5.24 11.28 0.43
C LYS A 76 4.38 10.24 -0.26
N ALA A 77 3.22 9.99 0.32
CA ALA A 77 2.32 8.94 -0.12
C ALA A 77 1.31 9.43 -1.15
N THR A 78 0.92 8.56 -2.06
CA THR A 78 -0.23 8.73 -2.95
C THR A 78 -0.95 7.41 -3.07
N VAL A 79 -2.28 7.42 -2.91
CA VAL A 79 -3.14 6.25 -3.08
C VAL A 79 -3.95 6.42 -4.36
N THR A 80 -3.96 5.40 -5.20
CA THR A 80 -4.79 5.29 -6.39
C THR A 80 -5.69 4.07 -6.28
N ALA A 81 -6.90 4.18 -6.85
CA ALA A 81 -7.86 3.08 -6.90
C ALA A 81 -8.02 2.60 -8.34
N VAL A 82 -8.11 1.28 -8.50
CA VAL A 82 -8.35 0.62 -9.78
C VAL A 82 -9.36 -0.51 -9.61
N GLN A 83 -10.04 -0.87 -10.69
CA GLN A 83 -10.93 -2.03 -10.67
C GLN A 83 -10.11 -3.31 -10.44
N GLY A 84 -10.52 -4.12 -9.48
CA GLY A 84 -9.84 -5.36 -9.09
C GLY A 84 -10.52 -6.04 -7.89
N GLY A 85 -9.75 -6.77 -7.08
CA GLY A 85 -10.28 -7.42 -5.88
C GLY A 85 -11.44 -8.38 -6.19
N LEU A 86 -12.33 -8.57 -5.21
CA LEU A 86 -13.51 -9.44 -5.37
C LEU A 86 -14.67 -9.00 -4.48
N ASN A 87 -15.89 -9.09 -5.00
CA ASN A 87 -17.12 -9.10 -4.20
C ASN A 87 -17.62 -10.55 -4.16
N VAL A 88 -17.76 -11.12 -2.97
CA VAL A 88 -18.25 -12.49 -2.78
C VAL A 88 -19.65 -12.43 -2.17
N PRO A 89 -20.71 -12.79 -2.91
CA PRO A 89 -22.05 -12.92 -2.35
C PRO A 89 -22.06 -13.98 -1.23
N SER A 90 -22.65 -13.65 -0.09
CA SER A 90 -22.73 -14.53 1.09
C SER A 90 -24.08 -14.35 1.77
N GLY A 91 -25.09 -15.11 1.33
CA GLY A 91 -26.47 -14.92 1.77
C GLY A 91 -27.02 -13.58 1.31
N ASP A 92 -27.55 -12.79 2.26
CA ASP A 92 -28.04 -11.42 2.01
C ASP A 92 -26.94 -10.35 2.11
N GLU A 93 -25.69 -10.76 2.38
CA GLU A 93 -24.54 -9.88 2.49
C GLU A 93 -23.56 -10.08 1.32
N THR A 94 -22.59 -9.17 1.20
CA THR A 94 -21.47 -9.30 0.27
C THR A 94 -20.18 -9.01 0.99
N ILE A 95 -19.25 -9.95 0.91
CA ILE A 95 -17.89 -9.79 1.42
C ILE A 95 -17.08 -9.04 0.38
N VAL A 96 -16.47 -7.93 0.77
CA VAL A 96 -15.53 -7.19 -0.07
C VAL A 96 -14.12 -7.70 0.20
N ILE A 97 -13.36 -7.99 -0.86
CA ILE A 97 -11.93 -8.31 -0.81
C ILE A 97 -11.18 -7.26 -1.62
N ALA A 98 -10.24 -6.59 -0.96
CA ALA A 98 -9.33 -5.63 -1.54
C ALA A 98 -7.92 -6.21 -1.69
N GLN A 99 -7.23 -5.79 -2.74
CA GLN A 99 -5.79 -6.01 -2.93
C GLN A 99 -5.07 -4.66 -2.90
N ALA A 100 -3.88 -4.63 -2.31
CA ALA A 100 -3.02 -3.45 -2.31
C ALA A 100 -1.60 -3.80 -2.79
N SER A 101 -1.04 -2.92 -3.62
CA SER A 101 0.39 -2.85 -3.93
C SER A 101 0.93 -1.57 -3.31
N VAL A 102 1.92 -1.68 -2.42
CA VAL A 102 2.62 -0.57 -1.77
C VAL A 102 4.05 -0.54 -2.29
N GLU A 103 4.38 0.49 -3.04
CA GLU A 103 5.64 0.61 -3.74
C GLU A 103 6.47 1.75 -3.13
N ALA A 104 7.69 1.42 -2.69
CA ALA A 104 8.60 2.41 -2.14
C ALA A 104 9.67 2.78 -3.17
N PHE A 105 9.89 4.08 -3.34
CA PHE A 105 10.90 4.64 -4.23
C PHE A 105 11.87 5.53 -3.46
N LEU A 106 13.15 5.44 -3.79
CA LEU A 106 14.21 6.30 -3.26
C LEU A 106 14.98 7.00 -4.38
N PRO A 107 15.70 8.09 -4.08
CA PRO A 107 16.69 8.66 -5.01
C PRO A 107 17.69 7.57 -5.45
N PRO A 108 18.21 7.63 -6.69
CA PRO A 108 19.22 6.69 -7.16
C PRO A 108 20.39 6.59 -6.17
N GLN A 109 20.71 5.38 -5.74
CA GLN A 109 21.85 5.11 -4.86
C GLN A 109 23.05 4.71 -5.73
N SER A 110 23.99 5.63 -5.97
CA SER A 110 25.17 5.42 -6.82
C SER A 110 26.48 5.40 -6.01
N GLY A 111 27.56 4.89 -6.61
CA GLY A 111 28.89 4.97 -5.99
C GLY A 111 29.20 3.87 -4.98
N TRP A 112 28.42 2.78 -4.96
CA TRP A 112 28.72 1.62 -4.14
C TRP A 112 30.00 0.92 -4.62
N THR A 113 30.91 0.65 -3.69
CA THR A 113 32.10 -0.16 -3.93
C THR A 113 32.05 -1.37 -3.01
N LEU A 114 32.40 -2.55 -3.51
CA LEU A 114 32.62 -3.71 -2.65
C LEU A 114 33.76 -3.40 -1.69
N LYS A 115 33.57 -3.74 -0.41
CA LYS A 115 34.65 -3.68 0.57
C LYS A 115 35.66 -4.78 0.21
N SER A 116 36.89 -4.37 -0.10
CA SER A 116 38.04 -5.26 -0.29
C SER A 116 38.40 -6.00 0.99
#